data_AF-A0A5N0T9H3-F1
#
_entry.id   AF-A0A5N0T9H3-F1
#
_cell.length_a   1.000
_cell.length_b   1.000
_cell.length_c   1.000
_cell.angle_alpha   90.00
_cell.angle_beta   90.00
_cell.angle_gamma   90.00
#
_symmetry.space_group_name_H-M   'P 1'
#
loop_
_entity.id
_entity.type
_entity.pdbx_description
1 polymer ?
#
loop_
_entity_poly.entity_id
_entity_poly.type
_entity_poly.pdbx_seq_one_letter_code
_entity_poly.pdbx_strand_id
1 'polypeptide(L)'
;MNKTLLTAGLLAGLALAHNAIADVDASGKEDVGLADVPADVMAVATAAGPGVTFNEAEFETRNGKAYWDIEGEGPNGEIEFDITQVDGQWAVVETQRDISTTDVPSAVAAALADAATGFVPGRIIESIQADGLVIYEFFGADDNDVKHEVSWNGESANWLEDEWEH
;
A
#
# COMPACT_ATOMS: atom_id res chain seq x y z
N MET A 1 63.36 -26.61 9.19
CA MET A 1 62.15 -26.92 8.40
C MET A 1 60.97 -26.76 9.33
N ASN A 2 60.29 -25.61 9.26
CA ASN A 2 58.95 -25.42 8.67
C ASN A 2 57.85 -25.97 9.62
N LYS A 3 56.79 -25.27 9.98
CA LYS A 3 56.20 -24.02 9.48
C LYS A 3 55.15 -23.57 10.51
N THR A 4 55.09 -22.26 10.75
CA THR A 4 53.98 -21.52 11.35
C THR A 4 52.69 -21.76 10.57
N LEU A 5 51.55 -21.96 11.24
CA LEU A 5 50.23 -21.72 10.66
C LEU A 5 49.44 -20.78 11.58
N LEU A 6 49.20 -19.57 11.08
CA LEU A 6 48.18 -18.65 11.58
C LEU A 6 46.81 -19.17 11.13
N THR A 7 45.83 -19.16 12.04
CA THR A 7 44.41 -19.24 11.67
C THR A 7 43.85 -17.83 11.68
N ALA A 8 43.57 -17.29 10.49
CA ALA A 8 42.83 -16.04 10.32
C ALA A 8 41.33 -16.34 10.48
N GLY A 9 40.69 -15.67 11.43
CA GLY A 9 39.23 -15.65 11.56
C GLY A 9 38.63 -14.76 10.48
N LEU A 10 37.78 -15.34 9.63
CA LEU A 10 37.00 -14.65 8.62
C LEU A 10 35.80 -13.98 9.30
N LEU A 11 35.84 -12.65 9.48
CA LEU A 11 34.61 -11.89 9.75
C LEU A 11 33.82 -11.78 8.44
N ALA A 12 32.66 -12.44 8.37
CA ALA A 12 31.68 -12.18 7.34
C ALA A 12 31.01 -10.84 7.63
N GLY A 13 31.33 -9.82 6.82
CA GLY A 13 30.61 -8.56 6.81
C GLY A 13 29.20 -8.77 6.25
N LEU A 14 28.19 -8.45 7.06
CA LEU A 14 26.81 -8.33 6.61
C LEU A 14 26.74 -7.12 5.68
N ALA A 15 26.55 -7.35 4.38
CA ALA A 15 26.36 -6.29 3.42
C ALA A 15 24.94 -5.71 3.59
N LEU A 16 24.84 -4.51 4.17
CA LEU A 16 23.66 -3.67 4.06
C LEU A 16 23.54 -3.23 2.60
N ALA A 17 22.67 -3.87 1.84
CA ALA A 17 22.26 -3.35 0.54
C ALA A 17 21.49 -2.05 0.80
N HIS A 18 22.14 -0.92 0.54
CA HIS A 18 21.43 0.34 0.37
C HIS A 18 20.74 0.25 -0.99
N ASN A 19 19.43 -0.01 -0.99
CA ASN A 19 18.63 0.25 -2.18
C ASN A 19 18.64 1.77 -2.40
N ALA A 20 19.32 2.20 -3.46
CA ALA A 20 19.10 3.54 -3.98
C ALA A 20 17.67 3.57 -4.49
N ILE A 21 16.80 4.34 -3.83
CA ILE A 21 15.44 4.61 -4.25
C ILE A 21 15.54 5.26 -5.64
N ALA A 22 15.08 4.55 -6.67
CA ALA A 22 14.93 5.16 -7.98
C ALA A 22 13.65 6.01 -7.91
N ASP A 23 13.78 7.30 -8.17
CA ASP A 23 12.64 8.22 -8.27
C ASP A 23 11.63 7.66 -9.28
N VAL A 24 10.36 7.50 -8.89
CA VAL A 24 9.30 7.02 -9.78
C VAL A 24 8.93 8.17 -10.72
N ASP A 25 9.07 7.96 -12.03
CA ASP A 25 8.61 8.94 -13.03
C ASP A 25 7.09 8.85 -13.15
N ALA A 26 6.39 9.67 -12.37
CA ALA A 26 4.93 9.73 -12.33
C ALA A 26 4.41 10.97 -13.09
N SER A 27 3.36 10.79 -13.89
CA SER A 27 2.66 11.91 -14.55
C SER A 27 1.86 12.77 -13.56
N GLY A 28 1.54 12.24 -12.39
CA GLY A 28 0.49 12.73 -11.52
C GLY A 28 -0.89 12.21 -11.95
N LYS A 29 -1.78 12.10 -10.96
CA LYS A 29 -3.18 11.67 -11.14
C LYS A 29 -4.01 12.79 -11.79
N GLU A 30 -4.86 12.39 -12.72
CA GLU A 30 -5.83 13.26 -13.39
C GLU A 30 -7.21 12.60 -13.38
N ASP A 31 -8.25 13.36 -13.03
CA ASP A 31 -9.64 12.91 -13.14
C ASP A 31 -9.98 12.52 -14.59
N VAL A 32 -10.59 11.35 -14.74
CA VAL A 32 -11.09 10.86 -16.03
C VAL A 32 -12.56 10.52 -15.89
N GLY A 33 -13.37 10.88 -16.90
CA GLY A 33 -14.75 10.47 -16.92
C GLY A 33 -14.87 8.94 -16.99
N LEU A 34 -15.76 8.32 -16.20
CA LEU A 34 -15.98 6.87 -16.24
C LEU A 34 -16.26 6.30 -17.64
N ALA A 35 -16.81 7.11 -18.55
CA ALA A 35 -17.07 6.70 -19.94
C ALA A 35 -15.80 6.59 -20.79
N ASP A 36 -14.70 7.19 -20.35
CA ASP A 36 -13.39 7.20 -21.01
C ASP A 36 -12.45 6.11 -20.44
N VAL A 37 -12.82 5.47 -19.33
CA VAL A 37 -12.08 4.33 -18.77
C VAL A 37 -12.19 3.13 -19.73
N PRO A 38 -11.08 2.45 -20.05
CA PRO A 38 -11.11 1.23 -20.86
C PRO A 38 -12.07 0.17 -20.29
N ALA A 39 -12.84 -0.46 -21.18
CA ALA A 39 -13.88 -1.40 -20.77
C ALA A 39 -13.32 -2.64 -20.02
N ASP A 40 -12.08 -3.03 -20.29
CA ASP A 40 -11.38 -4.11 -19.61
C ASP A 40 -10.92 -3.70 -18.20
N VAL A 41 -10.50 -2.45 -17.98
CA VAL A 41 -10.24 -1.88 -16.65
C VAL A 41 -11.51 -1.85 -15.82
N MET A 42 -12.61 -1.30 -16.36
CA MET A 42 -13.91 -1.27 -15.67
C MET A 42 -14.44 -2.68 -15.36
N ALA A 43 -14.18 -3.67 -16.22
CA ALA A 43 -14.55 -5.05 -15.97
C ALA A 43 -13.77 -5.66 -14.79
N VAL A 44 -12.49 -5.33 -14.65
CA VAL A 44 -11.66 -5.74 -13.50
C VAL A 44 -12.19 -5.12 -12.21
N ALA A 45 -12.43 -3.80 -12.19
CA ALA A 45 -13.02 -3.12 -11.02
C ALA A 45 -14.37 -3.73 -10.64
N THR A 46 -15.28 -3.92 -11.60
CA THR A 46 -16.62 -4.49 -11.36
C THR A 46 -16.55 -5.92 -10.81
N ALA A 47 -15.58 -6.72 -11.25
CA ALA A 47 -15.39 -8.07 -10.74
C ALA A 47 -14.86 -8.08 -9.30
N ALA A 48 -13.98 -7.12 -8.95
CA ALA A 48 -13.42 -6.97 -7.61
C ALA A 48 -14.40 -6.35 -6.60
N GLY A 49 -15.28 -5.46 -7.06
CA GLY A 49 -16.30 -4.79 -6.23
C GLY A 49 -17.74 -5.18 -6.55
N PRO A 50 -18.20 -6.43 -6.33
CA PRO A 50 -19.61 -6.77 -6.50
C PRO A 50 -20.53 -5.89 -5.64
N GLY A 51 -21.43 -5.16 -6.29
CA GLY A 51 -22.39 -4.27 -5.61
C GLY A 51 -21.87 -2.85 -5.36
N VAL A 52 -20.67 -2.51 -5.82
CA VAL A 52 -20.15 -1.14 -5.84
C VAL A 52 -20.83 -0.34 -6.95
N THR A 53 -21.18 0.90 -6.65
CA THR A 53 -21.61 1.89 -7.65
C THR A 53 -20.44 2.84 -7.94
N PHE A 54 -19.73 2.59 -9.04
CA PHE A 54 -18.61 3.44 -9.46
C PHE A 54 -19.09 4.83 -9.88
N ASN A 55 -18.39 5.85 -9.40
CA ASN A 55 -18.71 7.27 -9.60
C ASN A 55 -17.48 8.12 -10.00
N GLU A 56 -16.27 7.63 -9.75
CA GLU A 56 -15.03 8.36 -9.96
C GLU A 56 -13.94 7.47 -10.57
N ALA A 57 -13.05 8.09 -11.34
CA ALA A 57 -11.88 7.44 -11.90
C ALA A 57 -10.76 8.45 -12.06
N GLU A 58 -9.56 8.08 -11.64
CA GLU A 58 -8.33 8.81 -11.90
C GLU A 58 -7.41 7.97 -12.79
N PHE A 59 -6.53 8.66 -13.53
CA PHE A 59 -5.51 8.04 -14.35
C PHE A 59 -4.16 8.67 -14.11
N GLU A 60 -3.13 7.84 -14.08
CA GLU A 60 -1.76 8.30 -14.22
C GLU A 60 -0.88 7.29 -14.95
N THR A 61 0.34 7.71 -15.24
CA THR A 61 1.41 6.80 -15.63
C THR A 61 2.54 6.84 -14.62
N ARG A 62 2.98 5.66 -14.16
CA ARG A 62 4.17 5.48 -13.32
C ARG A 62 5.20 4.69 -14.11
N ASN A 63 6.38 5.26 -14.37
CA ASN A 63 7.44 4.67 -15.19
C ASN A 63 6.93 4.19 -16.57
N GLY A 64 6.02 4.96 -17.17
CA GLY A 64 5.39 4.66 -18.47
C GLY A 64 4.35 3.53 -18.45
N LYS A 65 4.01 2.98 -17.28
CA LYS A 65 2.90 2.04 -17.10
C LYS A 65 1.64 2.81 -16.67
N ALA A 66 0.51 2.47 -17.26
CA ALA A 66 -0.80 3.02 -16.90
C ALA A 66 -1.29 2.51 -15.52
N TYR A 67 -1.79 3.43 -14.71
CA TYR A 67 -2.49 3.16 -13.44
C TYR A 67 -3.86 3.83 -13.51
N TRP A 68 -4.86 3.13 -13.01
CA TRP A 68 -6.24 3.58 -12.94
C TRP A 68 -6.76 3.36 -11.54
N ASP A 69 -7.27 4.42 -10.94
CA ASP A 69 -7.84 4.34 -9.60
C ASP A 69 -9.34 4.48 -9.80
N ILE A 70 -10.07 3.40 -9.56
CA ILE A 70 -11.50 3.32 -9.83
C ILE A 70 -12.24 3.30 -8.50
N GLU A 71 -12.99 4.36 -8.22
CA GLU A 71 -13.64 4.57 -6.93
C GLU A 71 -15.17 4.50 -7.04
N GLY A 72 -15.80 4.06 -5.96
CA GLY A 72 -17.23 3.95 -5.88
C GLY A 72 -17.78 3.69 -4.49
N GLU A 73 -19.10 3.78 -4.39
CA GLU A 73 -19.84 3.55 -3.17
C GLU A 73 -20.24 2.07 -3.06
N GLY A 74 -19.68 1.38 -2.07
CA GLY A 74 -19.95 -0.02 -1.75
C GLY A 74 -20.89 -0.21 -0.56
N PRO A 75 -21.24 -1.48 -0.23
CA PRO A 75 -22.09 -1.79 0.92
C PRO A 75 -21.54 -1.37 2.28
N ASN A 76 -20.22 -1.17 2.36
CA ASN A 76 -19.48 -0.85 3.57
C ASN A 76 -18.88 0.57 3.53
N GLY A 77 -19.34 1.42 2.61
CA GLY A 77 -18.75 2.73 2.34
C GLY A 77 -17.99 2.77 1.02
N GLU A 78 -17.31 3.90 0.82
CA GLU A 78 -16.43 4.16 -0.32
C GLU A 78 -15.30 3.14 -0.41
N ILE A 79 -14.94 2.78 -1.63
CA ILE A 79 -13.90 1.81 -1.93
C ILE A 79 -13.22 2.17 -3.26
N GLU A 80 -11.90 2.13 -3.25
CA GLU A 80 -11.04 2.41 -4.39
C GLU A 80 -10.31 1.13 -4.83
N PHE A 81 -10.11 0.99 -6.15
CA PHE A 81 -9.34 -0.08 -6.75
C PHE A 81 -8.23 0.50 -7.64
N ASP A 82 -6.98 0.33 -7.22
CA ASP A 82 -5.80 0.63 -8.04
C ASP A 82 -5.58 -0.50 -9.03
N ILE A 83 -5.62 -0.17 -10.32
CA ILE A 83 -5.57 -1.13 -11.42
C ILE A 83 -4.41 -0.80 -12.34
N THR A 84 -3.54 -1.79 -12.54
CA THR A 84 -2.46 -1.69 -13.51
C THR A 84 -2.23 -3.01 -14.24
N GLN A 85 -1.33 -3.02 -15.22
CA GLN A 85 -0.99 -4.24 -15.94
C GLN A 85 0.05 -5.08 -15.18
N VAL A 86 -0.31 -6.33 -14.89
CA VAL A 86 0.54 -7.39 -14.37
C VAL A 86 0.60 -8.50 -15.43
N ASP A 87 1.81 -8.86 -15.87
CA ASP A 87 2.02 -9.84 -16.94
C ASP A 87 1.19 -9.59 -18.23
N GLY A 88 0.97 -8.31 -18.55
CA GLY A 88 0.22 -7.87 -19.73
C GLY A 88 -1.31 -7.95 -19.58
N GLN A 89 -1.82 -8.18 -18.38
CA GLN A 89 -3.25 -8.20 -18.08
C GLN A 89 -3.58 -7.16 -17.01
N TRP A 90 -4.72 -6.48 -17.13
CA TRP A 90 -5.22 -5.61 -16.07
C TRP A 90 -5.54 -6.42 -14.81
N ALA A 91 -5.07 -5.94 -13.67
CA ALA A 91 -5.30 -6.51 -12.37
C ALA A 91 -5.45 -5.40 -11.33
N VAL A 92 -6.31 -5.63 -10.35
CA VAL A 92 -6.31 -4.85 -9.12
C VAL A 92 -5.01 -5.17 -8.39
N VAL A 93 -4.19 -4.16 -8.13
CA VAL A 93 -2.95 -4.29 -7.35
C VAL A 93 -3.12 -3.84 -5.91
N GLU A 94 -4.12 -3.01 -5.66
CA GLU A 94 -4.49 -2.54 -4.33
C GLU A 94 -5.99 -2.23 -4.26
N THR A 95 -6.58 -2.46 -3.10
CA THR A 95 -7.96 -2.06 -2.77
C THR A 95 -7.94 -1.26 -1.48
N GLN A 96 -8.41 -0.02 -1.53
CA GLN A 96 -8.39 0.88 -0.38
C GLN A 96 -9.80 1.21 0.09
N ARG A 97 -9.95 1.40 1.40
CA ARG A 97 -11.17 1.97 1.99
C ARG A 97 -10.87 2.66 3.32
N ASP A 98 -11.66 3.67 3.62
CA ASP A 98 -11.73 4.22 4.97
C ASP A 98 -12.40 3.23 5.93
N ILE A 99 -11.81 3.07 7.11
CA ILE A 99 -12.35 2.22 8.18
C ILE A 99 -12.45 2.96 9.51
N SER A 100 -13.31 2.45 10.39
CA SER A 100 -13.40 2.97 11.75
C SER A 100 -12.31 2.37 12.65
N THR A 101 -12.02 3.05 13.77
CA THR A 101 -11.13 2.52 14.81
C THR A 101 -11.57 1.16 15.36
N THR A 102 -12.87 0.84 15.29
CA THR A 102 -13.38 -0.46 15.76
C THR A 102 -13.13 -1.62 14.80
N ASP A 103 -12.80 -1.31 13.54
CA ASP A 103 -12.49 -2.31 12.52
C ASP A 103 -10.98 -2.64 12.45
N VAL A 104 -10.14 -1.83 13.10
CA VAL A 104 -8.68 -2.06 13.15
C VAL A 104 -8.36 -3.33 13.95
N PRO A 105 -7.58 -4.28 13.40
CA PRO A 105 -7.16 -5.46 14.14
C PRO A 105 -6.39 -5.11 15.41
N SER A 106 -6.63 -5.84 16.51
CA SER A 106 -6.01 -5.52 17.81
C SER A 106 -4.48 -5.55 17.79
N ALA A 107 -3.89 -6.42 16.97
CA ALA A 107 -2.44 -6.49 16.80
C ALA A 107 -1.87 -5.23 16.12
N VAL A 108 -2.60 -4.69 15.14
CA VAL A 108 -2.24 -3.46 14.42
C VAL A 108 -2.36 -2.25 15.36
N ALA A 109 -3.47 -2.16 16.10
CA ALA A 109 -3.66 -1.10 17.10
C ALA A 109 -2.57 -1.13 18.19
N ALA A 110 -2.14 -2.32 18.63
CA ALA A 110 -1.05 -2.47 19.59
C ALA A 110 0.29 -2.01 19.01
N ALA A 111 0.61 -2.41 17.77
CA ALA A 111 1.84 -1.97 17.10
C ALA A 111 1.91 -0.44 16.95
N LEU A 112 0.80 0.20 16.56
CA LEU A 112 0.70 1.66 16.51
C LEU A 112 0.92 2.31 17.88
N ALA A 113 0.26 1.81 18.93
CA ALA A 113 0.37 2.39 20.27
C ALA A 113 1.78 2.25 20.87
N ASP A 114 2.46 1.13 20.60
CA ASP A 114 3.82 0.87 21.06
C ASP A 114 4.85 1.76 20.35
N ALA A 115 4.70 1.98 19.04
CA ALA A 115 5.63 2.79 18.24
C ALA A 115 5.35 4.30 18.32
N ALA A 116 4.09 4.70 18.37
CA ALA A 116 3.64 6.10 18.34
C ALA A 116 2.81 6.44 19.59
N THR A 117 3.44 6.39 20.77
CA THR A 117 2.75 6.62 22.04
C THR A 117 2.05 8.00 22.09
N GLY A 118 0.74 7.99 22.32
CA GLY A 118 -0.08 9.19 22.43
C GLY A 118 -0.60 9.74 21.10
N PHE A 119 -0.26 9.10 19.98
CA PHE A 119 -0.87 9.39 18.68
C PHE A 119 -2.35 9.01 18.67
N VAL A 120 -3.18 9.85 18.03
CA VAL A 120 -4.62 9.64 17.89
C VAL A 120 -4.97 9.78 16.40
N PRO A 121 -5.40 8.71 15.72
CA PRO A 121 -5.80 8.79 14.32
C PRO A 121 -7.15 9.51 14.16
N GLY A 122 -7.24 10.37 13.15
CA GLY A 122 -8.47 11.00 12.67
C GLY A 122 -9.09 10.31 11.46
N ARG A 123 -8.24 9.72 10.61
CA ARG A 123 -8.62 8.91 9.44
C ARG A 123 -7.77 7.64 9.43
N ILE A 124 -8.37 6.53 9.01
CA ILE A 124 -7.71 5.23 8.93
C ILE A 124 -8.07 4.62 7.58
N ILE A 125 -7.06 4.34 6.76
CA ILE A 125 -7.23 3.62 5.51
C ILE A 125 -6.78 2.18 5.73
N GLU A 126 -7.61 1.24 5.31
CA GLU A 126 -7.23 -0.15 5.10
C GLU A 126 -6.90 -0.33 3.62
N SER A 127 -5.62 -0.60 3.33
CA SER A 127 -5.10 -0.82 1.99
C SER A 127 -4.72 -2.29 1.84
N ILE A 128 -5.42 -3.03 0.98
CA ILE A 128 -5.20 -4.46 0.74
C ILE A 128 -4.44 -4.62 -0.57
N GLN A 129 -3.21 -5.12 -0.48
CA GLN A 129 -2.32 -5.37 -1.61
C GLN A 129 -2.71 -6.66 -2.35
N ALA A 130 -2.23 -6.82 -3.59
CA ALA A 130 -2.52 -7.98 -4.43
C ALA A 130 -2.18 -9.34 -3.82
N ASP A 131 -1.17 -9.39 -2.95
CA ASP A 131 -0.72 -10.61 -2.26
C ASP A 131 -1.44 -10.85 -0.92
N GLY A 132 -2.37 -9.96 -0.55
CA GLY A 132 -3.13 -10.00 0.69
C GLY A 132 -2.43 -9.37 1.89
N LEU A 133 -1.23 -8.78 1.72
CA LEU A 133 -0.68 -7.89 2.74
C LEU A 133 -1.62 -6.69 2.90
N VAL A 134 -1.87 -6.31 4.15
CA VAL A 134 -2.68 -5.13 4.46
C VAL A 134 -1.78 -4.05 5.02
N ILE A 135 -1.84 -2.86 4.45
CA ILE A 135 -1.20 -1.66 5.00
C ILE A 135 -2.30 -0.83 5.65
N TYR A 136 -2.18 -0.59 6.95
CA TYR A 136 -3.05 0.34 7.65
C TYR A 136 -2.35 1.68 7.73
N GLU A 137 -2.95 2.69 7.11
CA GLU A 137 -2.47 4.07 7.15
C GLU A 137 -3.28 4.86 8.18
N PHE A 138 -2.59 5.48 9.13
CA PHE A 138 -3.18 6.25 10.21
C PHE A 138 -2.79 7.71 10.08
N PHE A 139 -3.76 8.56 9.76
CA PHE A 139 -3.57 10.00 9.66
C PHE A 139 -3.95 10.68 10.96
N GLY A 140 -3.16 11.65 11.42
CA GLY A 140 -3.35 12.33 12.71
C GLY A 140 -4.67 13.10 12.78
N ALA A 141 -5.36 13.04 13.92
CA ALA A 141 -6.65 13.73 14.10
C ALA A 141 -6.55 15.27 14.03
N ASP A 142 -5.41 15.82 14.44
CA ASP A 142 -5.17 17.26 14.45
C ASP A 142 -4.41 17.75 13.19
N ASP A 143 -3.74 16.83 12.49
CA ASP A 143 -2.89 17.10 11.33
C ASP A 143 -2.81 15.85 10.44
N ASN A 144 -3.45 15.93 9.27
CA ASN A 144 -3.46 14.83 8.30
C ASN A 144 -2.12 14.68 7.57
N ASP A 145 -1.17 15.63 7.69
CA ASP A 145 0.17 15.45 7.15
C ASP A 145 1.01 14.51 8.04
N VAL A 146 0.57 14.26 9.29
CA VAL A 146 1.17 13.25 10.16
C VAL A 146 0.55 11.89 9.85
N LYS A 147 1.30 11.06 9.12
CA LYS A 147 0.92 9.69 8.76
C LYS A 147 1.82 8.65 9.45
N HIS A 148 1.22 7.54 9.84
CA HIS A 148 1.89 6.37 10.37
C HIS A 148 1.33 5.11 9.73
N GLU A 149 2.18 4.11 9.50
CA GLU A 149 1.77 2.90 8.79
C GLU A 149 2.13 1.62 9.55
N VAL A 150 1.23 0.65 9.46
CA VAL A 150 1.42 -0.67 10.02
C VAL A 150 1.03 -1.72 8.99
N SER A 151 1.99 -2.55 8.61
CA SER A 151 1.74 -3.73 7.77
C SER A 151 1.13 -4.88 8.59
N TRP A 152 0.24 -5.67 7.98
CA TRP A 152 -0.42 -6.81 8.60
C TRP A 152 -0.66 -7.93 7.59
N ASN A 153 -0.23 -9.15 7.92
CA ASN A 153 -0.36 -10.33 7.04
C ASN A 153 -1.42 -11.34 7.54
N GLY A 154 -2.29 -10.95 8.47
CA GLY A 154 -3.22 -11.85 9.15
C GLY A 154 -2.71 -12.45 10.46
N GLU A 155 -1.39 -12.49 10.66
CA GLU A 155 -0.76 -13.13 11.82
C GLU A 155 0.07 -12.14 12.66
N SER A 156 0.88 -11.31 12.00
CA SER A 156 1.76 -10.32 12.63
C SER A 156 1.51 -8.93 12.08
N ALA A 157 1.60 -7.93 12.96
CA ALA A 157 1.55 -6.52 12.62
C ALA A 157 2.94 -5.91 12.82
N ASN A 158 3.43 -5.16 11.84
CA ASN A 158 4.75 -4.52 11.91
C ASN A 158 4.64 -3.04 11.56
N TRP A 159 5.14 -2.21 12.45
CA TRP A 159 5.37 -0.79 12.20
C TRP A 159 6.27 -0.58 10.98
N LEU A 160 5.92 0.37 10.13
CA LEU A 160 6.75 0.80 9.01
C LEU A 160 7.44 2.14 9.37
N GLU A 161 8.77 2.16 9.30
CA GLU A 161 9.55 3.39 9.51
C GLU A 161 9.49 4.34 8.31
N ASP A 162 9.34 3.76 7.13
CA ASP A 162 9.19 4.43 5.84
C ASP A 162 7.78 4.15 5.29
N GLU A 163 7.27 5.07 4.48
CA GLU A 163 6.00 4.92 3.77
C GLU A 163 6.04 3.74 2.80
N TRP A 164 4.94 3.00 2.70
CA TRP A 164 4.78 1.91 1.77
C TRP A 164 4.86 2.40 0.32
N GLU A 165 5.58 1.67 -0.52
CA GLU A 165 5.69 1.98 -1.95
C GLU A 165 4.50 1.35 -2.70
N HIS A 166 3.59 2.19 -3.20
CA HIS A 166 2.40 1.81 -3.99
C HIS A 166 2.71 1.61 -5.50
#